data_AF-I4YTT7-F1
#
_entry.id   AF-I4YTT7-F1
#
_cell.length_a   1.000
_cell.length_b   1.000
_cell.length_c   1.000
_cell.angle_alpha   90.00
_cell.angle_beta   90.00
_cell.angle_gamma   90.00
#
_symmetry.space_group_name_H-M   'P 1'
#
loop_
_entity.id
_entity.type
_entity.pdbx_description
1 polymer ?
#
loop_
_entity_poly.entity_id
_entity_poly.type
_entity_poly.pdbx_seq_one_letter_code
_entity_poly.pdbx_strand_id
1 'polypeptide(L)'
;MAHLKRNNFKELYRKECTASPSIDSMMREVLHMIGNIDFEYEVELDKVEKNMPDQELKDYIRKKIETAHREKREPYVELLTQLRQRQYRLSLN
;
A
#
# COMPACT_ATOMS: atom_id res chain seq x y z
N MET A 1 1.06 -6.43 21.28
CA MET A 1 0.09 -5.33 21.03
C MET A 1 -0.29 -5.36 19.56
N ALA A 2 -1.22 -6.23 19.17
CA ALA A 2 -1.65 -6.38 17.79
C ALA A 2 -2.93 -5.56 17.55
N HIS A 3 -2.75 -4.29 17.22
CA HIS A 3 -3.84 -3.46 16.71
C HIS A 3 -3.70 -3.34 15.20
N LEU A 4 -4.01 -4.44 14.49
CA LEU A 4 -4.41 -4.38 13.09
C LEU A 4 -5.65 -3.50 13.04
N LYS A 5 -5.47 -2.19 12.80
CA LYS A 5 -6.58 -1.30 12.49
C LYS A 5 -7.29 -1.91 11.29
N ARG A 6 -8.54 -2.30 11.52
CA ARG A 6 -9.50 -2.71 10.51
C ARG A 6 -9.33 -1.82 9.28
N ASN A 7 -8.81 -2.39 8.20
CA ASN A 7 -8.93 -1.78 6.89
C ASN A 7 -10.43 -1.65 6.64
N ASN A 8 -10.91 -0.41 6.66
CA ASN A 8 -12.32 -0.07 6.70
C ASN A 8 -12.90 -0.16 5.28
N PHE A 9 -12.82 -1.36 4.69
CA PHE A 9 -13.36 -1.65 3.36
C PHE A 9 -14.83 -1.26 3.24
N LYS A 10 -15.58 -1.21 4.35
CA LYS A 10 -17.01 -0.90 4.37
C LYS A 10 -17.38 0.53 3.98
N GLU A 11 -16.49 1.51 4.14
CA GLU A 11 -16.87 2.92 3.94
C GLU A 11 -16.88 3.37 2.47
N LEU A 12 -16.23 2.62 1.57
CA LEU A 12 -16.13 2.97 0.15
C LEU A 12 -17.25 2.36 -0.71
N TYR A 13 -18.06 1.44 -0.18
CA TYR A 13 -19.18 0.80 -0.90
C TYR A 13 -20.51 1.57 -0.79
N ARG A 14 -20.50 2.87 -0.49
CA ARG A 14 -21.73 3.68 -0.40
C ARG A 14 -22.31 4.10 -1.76
N LYS A 15 -21.93 3.45 -2.87
CA LYS A 15 -22.60 3.67 -4.16
C LYS A 15 -22.66 2.38 -4.99
N GLU A 16 -23.81 1.71 -4.84
CA GLU A 16 -24.48 0.85 -5.82
C GLU A 16 -23.62 -0.16 -6.60
N CYS A 17 -23.39 -1.33 -6.00
CA CYS A 17 -23.44 -2.61 -6.73
C CYS A 17 -23.68 -3.73 -5.72
N THR A 18 -24.81 -4.42 -5.86
CA THR A 18 -25.24 -5.55 -5.04
C THR A 18 -24.47 -6.86 -5.32
N ALA A 19 -23.40 -6.78 -6.12
CA ALA A 19 -22.51 -7.90 -6.42
C ALA A 19 -21.26 -7.82 -5.54
N SER A 20 -20.86 -8.95 -4.94
CA SER A 20 -19.56 -9.06 -4.30
C SER A 20 -18.46 -8.68 -5.30
N PRO A 21 -17.47 -7.86 -4.91
CA PRO A 21 -16.40 -7.44 -5.80
C PRO A 21 -15.69 -8.65 -6.40
N SER A 22 -15.42 -8.63 -7.71
CA SER A 22 -14.56 -9.64 -8.33
C SER A 22 -13.14 -9.55 -7.75
N ILE A 23 -12.40 -10.66 -7.76
CA ILE A 23 -11.01 -10.67 -7.30
C ILE A 23 -10.17 -9.66 -8.09
N ASP A 24 -10.44 -9.48 -9.38
CA ASP A 24 -9.77 -8.47 -10.21
C ASP A 24 -10.02 -7.04 -9.72
N SER A 25 -11.25 -6.73 -9.27
CA SER A 25 -11.56 -5.42 -8.69
C SER A 25 -10.78 -5.19 -7.40
N MET A 26 -10.76 -6.20 -6.53
CA MET A 26 -9.99 -6.15 -5.27
C MET A 26 -8.49 -5.97 -5.54
N MET A 27 -7.93 -6.67 -6.52
CA MET A 27 -6.52 -6.54 -6.91
C MET A 27 -6.20 -5.15 -7.45
N ARG A 28 -7.08 -4.57 -8.28
CA ARG A 28 -6.92 -3.20 -8.80
C ARG A 28 -6.90 -2.18 -7.67
N GLU A 29 -7.79 -2.30 -6.70
CA GLU A 29 -7.82 -1.41 -5.53
C GLU A 29 -6.53 -1.52 -4.70
N VAL A 30 -6.06 -2.74 -4.44
CA VAL A 30 -4.81 -2.95 -3.70
C VAL A 30 -3.62 -2.37 -4.45
N LEU A 31 -3.53 -2.56 -5.76
CA LEU A 31 -2.48 -1.97 -6.59
C LEU A 31 -2.53 -0.44 -6.56
N HIS A 32 -3.72 0.16 -6.57
CA HIS A 32 -3.89 1.60 -6.44
C HIS A 32 -3.38 2.11 -5.08
N MET A 33 -3.69 1.40 -3.99
CA MET A 33 -3.18 1.74 -2.66
C MET A 33 -1.66 1.64 -2.57
N ILE A 34 -1.06 0.61 -3.16
CA ILE A 34 0.40 0.50 -3.26
C ILE A 34 0.98 1.68 -4.05
N GLY A 35 0.38 2.03 -5.19
CA GLY A 35 0.81 3.17 -6.00
C GLY A 35 0.77 4.50 -5.24
N ASN A 36 -0.29 4.74 -4.45
CA ASN A 36 -0.36 5.92 -3.59
C ASN A 36 0.77 5.96 -2.55
N ILE A 37 1.07 4.82 -1.92
CA ILE A 37 2.16 4.70 -0.94
C ILE A 37 3.52 4.96 -1.60
N ASP A 38 3.75 4.40 -2.78
CA ASP A 38 4.98 4.57 -3.53
C ASP A 38 5.16 6.04 -3.96
N PHE A 39 4.09 6.71 -4.40
CA PHE A 39 4.11 8.13 -4.74
C PHE A 39 4.39 9.03 -3.53
N GLU A 40 3.72 8.81 -2.39
CA GLU A 40 3.97 9.57 -1.16
C GLU A 40 5.44 9.46 -0.72
N TYR A 41 6.02 8.26 -0.80
CA TYR A 41 7.43 8.01 -0.50
C TYR A 41 8.37 8.80 -1.42
N GLU A 42 8.13 8.80 -2.73
CA GLU A 42 8.94 9.57 -3.69
C GLU A 42 8.88 11.08 -3.39
N VAL A 43 7.70 11.59 -3.06
CA VAL A 43 7.51 13.00 -2.68
C VAL A 43 8.25 13.35 -1.39
N GLU A 44 8.22 12.48 -0.39
CA GLU A 44 8.95 12.69 0.87
C GLU A 44 10.47 12.68 0.67
N LEU A 45 10.98 11.76 -0.15
CA LEU A 45 12.38 11.73 -0.52
C LEU A 45 12.83 12.99 -1.25
N ASP A 46 12.06 13.44 -2.25
CA ASP A 46 12.36 14.65 -3.02
C ASP A 46 12.42 15.89 -2.12
N LYS A 47 11.52 16.00 -1.12
CA LYS A 47 11.55 17.08 -0.13
C LYS A 47 12.83 17.07 0.69
N VAL A 48 13.26 15.90 1.16
CA VAL A 48 14.49 15.76 1.95
C VAL A 48 15.71 16.10 1.10
N GLU A 49 15.73 15.66 -0.16
CA GLU A 49 16.84 15.93 -1.06
C GLU A 49 17.02 17.43 -1.34
N LYS A 50 15.91 18.15 -1.57
CA LYS A 50 15.90 19.56 -1.92
C LYS A 50 16.12 20.52 -0.74
N ASN A 51 15.65 20.18 0.46
CA ASN A 51 15.57 21.13 1.57
C ASN A 51 16.61 20.92 2.67
N MET A 52 17.38 19.82 2.63
CA MET A 52 18.35 19.49 3.68
C MET A 52 19.79 19.67 3.18
N PRO A 53 20.56 20.62 3.74
CA PRO A 53 21.96 20.84 3.36
C PRO A 53 22.93 19.90 4.09
N ASP A 54 22.59 19.44 5.30
CA ASP A 54 23.41 18.52 6.08
C ASP A 54 23.26 17.09 5.55
N GLN A 55 24.36 16.51 5.08
CA GLN A 55 24.37 15.21 4.43
C GLN A 55 24.14 14.05 5.43
N GLU A 56 24.70 14.11 6.64
CA GLU A 56 24.53 13.04 7.63
C GLU A 56 23.10 13.00 8.14
N LEU A 57 22.53 14.17 8.41
CA LEU A 57 21.13 14.30 8.81
C LEU A 57 20.18 13.90 7.66
N LYS A 58 20.52 14.25 6.42
CA LYS A 58 19.77 13.82 5.22
C LYS A 58 19.74 12.30 5.11
N ASP A 59 20.89 11.64 5.24
CA ASP A 59 20.98 10.18 5.16
C ASP A 59 20.22 9.48 6.29
N TYR A 60 20.27 10.04 7.51
CA TYR A 60 19.50 9.54 8.65
C TYR A 60 17.99 9.62 8.41
N ILE A 61 17.50 10.76 7.91
CA ILE A 61 16.08 10.95 7.61
C ILE A 61 15.65 10.05 6.43
N ARG A 62 16.48 9.93 5.39
CA ARG A 62 16.21 9.04 4.25
C ARG A 62 15.97 7.60 4.70
N LYS A 63 16.83 7.07 5.57
CA LYS A 63 16.67 5.72 6.13
C LYS A 63 15.35 5.56 6.90
N LYS A 64 14.95 6.58 7.67
CA LYS A 64 13.65 6.55 8.36
C LYS A 64 12.47 6.50 7.40
N ILE A 65 12.50 7.31 6.34
CA ILE A 65 11.46 7.33 5.31
C ILE A 65 11.38 5.97 4.60
N GLU A 66 12.53 5.38 4.25
CA GLU A 66 12.59 4.04 3.66
C GLU A 66 12.01 2.95 4.56
N THR A 67 12.33 2.98 5.86
CA THR A 67 11.76 2.02 6.83
C THR A 67 10.24 2.19 6.91
N ALA A 68 9.76 3.43 7.08
CA ALA A 68 8.33 3.71 7.19
C ALA A 68 7.55 3.33 5.91
N HIS A 69 8.13 3.59 4.73
CA HIS A 69 7.56 3.18 3.45
C HIS A 69 7.40 1.66 3.37
N ARG A 70 8.46 0.90 3.69
CA ARG A 70 8.41 -0.57 3.71
C ARG A 70 7.34 -1.08 4.64
N GLU A 71 7.30 -0.60 5.88
CA GLU A 71 6.31 -1.00 6.88
C GLU A 71 4.87 -0.69 6.43
N LYS A 72 4.64 0.46 5.79
CA LYS A 72 3.33 0.84 5.28
C LYS A 72 2.90 0.03 4.05
N ARG A 73 3.86 -0.32 3.19
CA ARG A 73 3.63 -1.04 1.92
C ARG A 73 3.38 -2.53 2.11
N GLU A 74 4.09 -3.17 3.04
CA GLU A 74 4.12 -4.63 3.20
C GLU A 74 2.73 -5.29 3.32
N PRO A 75 1.79 -4.79 4.15
CA PRO A 75 0.49 -5.43 4.29
C PRO A 75 -0.32 -5.51 2.99
N TYR A 76 -0.13 -4.55 2.09
CA TYR A 76 -0.81 -4.52 0.79
C TYR A 76 -0.15 -5.46 -0.23
N VAL A 77 1.17 -5.63 -0.15
CA VAL A 77 1.91 -6.62 -0.95
C VAL A 77 1.50 -8.04 -0.55
N GLU A 78 1.41 -8.31 0.74
CA GLU A 78 0.91 -9.59 1.26
C GLU A 78 -0.52 -9.85 0.79
N LEU A 79 -1.41 -8.85 0.89
CA LEU A 79 -2.79 -8.96 0.44
C LEU A 79 -2.88 -9.22 -1.08
N LEU A 80 -2.11 -8.51 -1.90
CA LEU A 80 -2.06 -8.74 -3.34
C LEU A 80 -1.62 -10.18 -3.66
N THR A 81 -0.64 -10.70 -2.92
CA THR A 81 -0.16 -12.09 -3.05
C THR A 81 -1.28 -13.08 -2.73
N GLN A 82 -2.02 -12.87 -1.64
CA GLN A 82 -3.15 -13.73 -1.26
C GLN A 82 -4.28 -13.70 -2.30
N LEU A 83 -4.59 -12.53 -2.86
CA LEU A 83 -5.59 -12.37 -3.91
C LEU A 83 -5.19 -13.13 -5.18
N ARG A 84 -3.93 -13.02 -5.62
CA ARG A 84 -3.39 -13.79 -6.77
C ARG A 84 -3.47 -15.29 -6.55
N GLN A 85 -3.10 -15.77 -5.36
CA GLN A 85 -3.23 -17.19 -5.01
C GLN A 85 -4.69 -17.66 -5.01
N ARG A 86 -5.63 -16.81 -4.58
CA ARG A 86 -7.06 -17.12 -4.65
C ARG A 86 -7.56 -17.18 -6.09
N GLN A 87 -7.17 -16.22 -6.93
CA GLN A 87 -7.52 -16.21 -8.36
C GLN A 87 -7.03 -17.47 -9.06
N TYR A 88 -5.76 -17.84 -8.84
CA TYR A 88 -5.17 -19.05 -9.41
C TYR A 88 -5.93 -20.32 -9.01
N ARG A 89 -6.32 -20.45 -7.73
CA ARG A 89 -7.12 -21.58 -7.26
C ARG A 89 -8.49 -21.65 -7.94
N LEU A 90 -9.12 -20.51 -8.22
CA LEU A 90 -10.40 -20.47 -8.91
C LEU A 90 -10.29 -20.78 -10.40
N SER A 91 -9.16 -20.46 -11.05
CA SER A 91 -8.95 -20.78 -12.47
C SER A 91 -8.65 -22.24 -12.76
N LEU A 92 -8.32 -23.03 -11.73
CA LEU A 92 -8.06 -24.47 -11.84
C LEU A 92 -9.33 -25.33 -11.65
N ASN A 93 -10.44 -24.71 -11.25
CA ASN A 93 -11.75 -25.34 -11.07
C ASN A 93 -12.64 -25.07 -12.28
#